data_AF-A0A4Y9Y7E9-F1
#
_entry.id   AF-A0A4Y9Y7E9-F1
#
_cell.length_a   1.000
_cell.length_b   1.000
_cell.length_c   1.000
_cell.angle_alpha   90.00
_cell.angle_beta   90.00
_cell.angle_gamma   90.00
#
_symmetry.space_group_name_H-M   'P 1'
#
loop_
_entity.id
_entity.type
_entity.pdbx_description
1 polymer ?
#
loop_
_entity_poly.entity_id
_entity_poly.type
_entity_poly.pdbx_seq_one_letter_code
_entity_poly.pdbx_strand_id
1 'polypeptide(L)'
;MDKLPSVPYTPSPAAASSTSTSTPDPGRTPFKYKCMLRDDTRGTTFLARLDSGANIVVKYVERYGVEVHRTLADAGYAPKLLYFGSPYPDIAGYSYTGAHMVVMEYIEGETSPESLTEDECDALSDAVDVLHRAGYVNGDVRVLNLILPVDGGVKIIDFDWAGKDGEVVYPSDLTEGVVWHPEVDPKSQRTLIAIRKEHGRFMLRQLLSEV
;
A
#
# COMPACT_ATOMS: atom_id res chain seq x y z
N MET A 1 -8.61 1.11 -27.18
CA MET A 1 -9.03 1.29 -25.77
C MET A 1 -9.86 0.08 -25.42
N ASP A 2 -9.20 -1.01 -25.06
CA ASP A 2 -9.89 -2.25 -24.71
C ASP A 2 -10.29 -2.19 -23.24
N LYS A 3 -11.59 -2.43 -22.99
CA LYS A 3 -12.17 -2.43 -21.64
C LYS A 3 -11.57 -3.60 -20.86
N LEU A 4 -10.84 -3.29 -19.79
CA LEU A 4 -10.42 -4.30 -18.80
C LEU A 4 -11.66 -4.94 -18.15
N PRO A 5 -11.67 -6.28 -17.96
CA PRO A 5 -12.82 -6.97 -17.38
C PRO A 5 -13.00 -6.65 -15.89
N SER A 6 -14.25 -6.46 -15.47
CA SER A 6 -14.64 -6.22 -14.07
C SER A 6 -14.69 -7.53 -13.28
N VAL A 7 -14.02 -7.56 -12.13
CA VAL A 7 -14.05 -8.69 -11.18
C VAL A 7 -14.65 -8.23 -9.83
N PRO A 8 -15.73 -8.84 -9.32
CA PRO A 8 -16.40 -8.40 -8.08
C PRO A 8 -15.86 -9.03 -6.77
N TYR A 9 -15.88 -8.26 -5.66
CA TYR A 9 -15.49 -8.67 -4.29
C TYR A 9 -16.46 -8.22 -3.13
N THR A 10 -16.74 -9.05 -2.10
CA THR A 10 -17.57 -8.93 -0.85
C THR A 10 -16.74 -8.73 0.43
N PRO A 11 -16.94 -7.65 1.19
CA PRO A 11 -16.46 -7.52 2.57
C PRO A 11 -17.22 -8.45 3.54
N SER A 12 -16.59 -8.81 4.66
CA SER A 12 -17.12 -9.74 5.67
C SER A 12 -18.31 -9.15 6.45
N PRO A 13 -19.41 -9.90 6.66
CA PRO A 13 -20.54 -9.42 7.45
C PRO A 13 -20.48 -9.89 8.91
N ALA A 14 -20.88 -9.01 9.82
CA ALA A 14 -21.34 -9.37 11.14
C ALA A 14 -22.77 -9.93 11.06
N ALA A 15 -22.94 -11.15 11.58
CA ALA A 15 -24.14 -11.81 12.06
C ALA A 15 -25.48 -11.74 11.26
N ALA A 16 -25.92 -12.95 10.89
CA ALA A 16 -27.29 -13.49 10.95
C ALA A 16 -28.14 -13.61 9.66
N SER A 17 -28.37 -14.89 9.34
CA SER A 17 -29.60 -15.59 8.91
C SER A 17 -30.34 -15.20 7.62
N SER A 18 -30.12 -16.05 6.61
CA SER A 18 -31.12 -16.76 5.78
C SER A 18 -32.48 -16.10 5.54
N THR A 19 -32.74 -15.69 4.30
CA THR A 19 -33.79 -16.28 3.44
C THR A 19 -33.73 -15.68 2.03
N SER A 20 -34.03 -16.52 1.05
CA SER A 20 -34.00 -16.27 -0.39
C SER A 20 -35.16 -15.37 -0.87
N THR A 21 -34.86 -14.23 -1.48
CA THR A 21 -35.36 -13.72 -2.79
C THR A 21 -34.82 -12.30 -3.05
N SER A 22 -34.46 -12.01 -4.30
CA SER A 22 -34.20 -10.71 -4.96
C SER A 22 -34.20 -9.41 -4.10
N THR A 23 -33.00 -8.91 -3.77
CA THR A 23 -32.65 -7.48 -3.55
C THR A 23 -31.13 -7.31 -3.72
N PRO A 24 -30.62 -6.12 -4.13
CA PRO A 24 -29.19 -5.84 -4.11
C PRO A 24 -28.67 -5.93 -2.66
N ASP A 25 -27.61 -6.72 -2.46
CA ASP A 25 -27.00 -6.97 -1.16
C ASP A 25 -26.40 -5.68 -0.57
N PRO A 26 -26.63 -5.30 0.71
CA PRO A 26 -26.35 -3.95 1.24
C PRO A 26 -24.86 -3.57 1.41
N GLY A 27 -23.91 -4.39 0.95
CA GLY A 27 -22.49 -4.29 1.32
C GLY A 27 -21.50 -3.99 0.20
N ARG A 28 -21.92 -3.75 -1.04
CA ARG A 28 -21.01 -3.49 -2.17
C ARG A 28 -21.20 -2.11 -2.76
N THR A 29 -20.14 -1.30 -2.71
CA THR A 29 -20.06 -0.07 -3.50
C THR A 29 -19.44 -0.40 -4.86
N PRO A 30 -20.24 -0.52 -5.93
CA PRO A 30 -19.70 -0.71 -7.28
C PRO A 30 -18.73 0.41 -7.67
N PHE A 31 -17.72 0.05 -8.45
CA PHE A 31 -16.73 0.98 -8.98
C PHE A 31 -16.30 0.61 -10.39
N LYS A 32 -15.68 1.57 -11.09
CA LYS A 32 -15.18 1.42 -12.46
C LYS A 32 -13.72 1.85 -12.52
N TYR A 33 -12.86 1.00 -13.08
CA TYR A 33 -11.48 1.38 -13.38
C TYR A 33 -11.44 2.52 -14.40
N LYS A 34 -10.56 3.49 -14.16
CA LYS A 34 -10.30 4.62 -15.06
C LYS A 34 -9.01 4.42 -15.83
N CYS A 35 -7.91 4.26 -15.11
CA CYS A 35 -6.57 4.11 -15.68
C CYS A 35 -5.62 3.45 -14.68
N MET A 36 -4.45 3.05 -15.16
CA MET A 36 -3.33 2.67 -14.32
C MET A 36 -2.69 3.93 -13.71
N LEU A 37 -2.18 3.85 -12.48
CA LEU A 37 -1.56 4.98 -11.78
C LEU A 37 -0.03 4.99 -11.83
N ARG A 38 0.61 3.82 -11.95
CA ARG A 38 2.05 3.71 -12.19
C ARG A 38 2.28 2.99 -13.51
N ASP A 39 3.17 3.53 -14.32
CA ASP A 39 3.66 2.91 -15.56
C ASP A 39 4.90 2.03 -15.28
N ASP A 40 4.89 1.34 -14.13
CA ASP A 40 5.91 0.33 -13.84
C ASP A 40 5.55 -0.99 -14.52
N THR A 41 6.56 -1.81 -14.79
CA THR A 41 6.43 -3.06 -15.56
C THR A 41 5.50 -4.10 -14.92
N ARG A 42 4.97 -3.87 -13.72
CA ARG A 42 4.04 -4.77 -13.02
C ARG A 42 2.59 -4.31 -13.11
N GLY A 43 2.32 -3.02 -13.31
CA GLY A 43 1.00 -2.49 -13.66
C GLY A 43 -0.14 -2.92 -12.74
N THR A 44 0.10 -2.99 -11.42
CA THR A 44 -0.86 -3.55 -10.46
C THR A 44 -1.72 -2.53 -9.73
N THR A 45 -1.48 -1.23 -9.95
CA THR A 45 -2.16 -0.13 -9.24
C THR A 45 -3.01 0.71 -10.18
N PHE A 46 -4.29 0.88 -9.85
CA PHE A 46 -5.30 1.49 -10.70
C PHE A 46 -6.06 2.59 -9.98
N LEU A 47 -6.38 3.65 -10.71
CA LEU A 47 -7.41 4.61 -10.35
C LEU A 47 -8.77 4.00 -10.70
N ALA A 48 -9.68 4.01 -9.75
CA ALA A 48 -11.08 3.67 -9.98
C ALA A 48 -12.01 4.74 -9.41
N ARG A 49 -13.27 4.70 -9.87
CA ARG A 49 -14.32 5.61 -9.41
C ARG A 49 -15.50 4.82 -8.89
N LEU A 50 -15.90 5.10 -7.65
CA LEU A 50 -17.13 4.58 -7.05
C LEU A 50 -18.35 5.18 -7.78
N ASP A 51 -19.49 4.49 -7.73
CA ASP A 51 -20.74 5.03 -8.29
C ASP A 51 -21.23 6.30 -7.56
N SER A 52 -20.79 6.52 -6.31
CA SER A 52 -20.98 7.78 -5.58
C SER A 52 -20.22 8.96 -6.19
N GLY A 53 -19.31 8.70 -7.13
CA GLY A 53 -18.49 9.71 -7.79
C GLY A 53 -17.11 9.92 -7.16
N ALA A 54 -16.83 9.34 -5.99
CA ALA A 54 -15.52 9.41 -5.34
C ALA A 54 -14.47 8.56 -6.07
N ASN A 55 -13.21 9.02 -6.08
CA ASN A 55 -12.08 8.26 -6.61
C ASN A 55 -11.48 7.37 -5.50
N ILE A 56 -10.99 6.20 -5.90
CA ILE A 56 -10.28 5.25 -5.04
C ILE A 56 -9.07 4.69 -5.78
N VAL A 57 -8.12 4.12 -5.03
CA VAL A 57 -7.00 3.36 -5.59
C VAL A 57 -7.25 1.87 -5.33
N VAL A 58 -7.07 1.06 -6.37
CA VAL A 58 -7.14 -0.40 -6.30
C VAL A 58 -5.77 -0.96 -6.65
N LYS A 59 -5.17 -1.75 -5.76
CA LYS A 59 -3.87 -2.40 -5.96
C LYS A 59 -3.99 -3.91 -5.79
N TYR A 60 -3.27 -4.68 -6.62
CA TYR A 60 -3.14 -6.13 -6.47
C TYR A 60 -1.73 -6.50 -6.01
N VAL A 61 -1.64 -7.28 -4.93
CA VAL A 61 -0.38 -7.54 -4.22
C VAL A 61 -0.30 -8.97 -3.73
N GLU A 62 0.88 -9.59 -3.76
CA GLU A 62 1.07 -10.92 -3.16
C GLU A 62 1.10 -10.85 -1.63
N ARG A 63 1.74 -9.81 -1.09
CA ARG A 63 1.90 -9.55 0.34
C ARG A 63 1.64 -8.08 0.64
N TYR A 64 1.16 -7.79 1.85
CA TYR A 64 0.81 -6.43 2.27
C TYR A 64 0.81 -6.26 3.78
N GLY A 65 1.47 -5.21 4.26
CA GLY A 65 1.50 -4.83 5.68
C GLY A 65 0.23 -4.09 6.11
N VAL A 66 -0.90 -4.80 6.22
CA VAL A 66 -2.22 -4.22 6.58
C VAL A 66 -2.17 -3.45 7.90
N GLU A 67 -1.56 -4.03 8.94
CA GLU A 67 -1.47 -3.40 10.26
C GLU A 67 -0.59 -2.14 10.22
N VAL A 68 0.48 -2.17 9.42
CA VAL A 68 1.39 -1.03 9.23
C VAL A 68 0.70 0.10 8.50
N HIS A 69 -0.02 -0.21 7.43
CA HIS A 69 -0.82 0.75 6.68
C HIS A 69 -1.87 1.42 7.57
N ARG A 70 -2.67 0.63 8.32
CA ARG A 70 -3.65 1.18 9.26
C ARG A 70 -3.01 2.06 10.32
N THR A 71 -1.87 1.64 10.88
CA THR A 71 -1.15 2.41 11.90
C THR A 71 -0.76 3.80 11.39
N LEU A 72 -0.24 3.91 10.16
CA LEU A 72 0.05 5.23 9.59
C LEU A 72 -1.19 6.00 9.19
N ALA A 73 -2.22 5.33 8.66
CA ALA A 73 -3.46 5.99 8.27
C ALA A 73 -4.16 6.62 9.48
N ASP A 74 -4.21 5.91 10.61
CA ASP A 74 -4.76 6.39 11.88
C ASP A 74 -3.96 7.58 12.44
N ALA A 75 -2.65 7.59 12.21
CA ALA A 75 -1.76 8.72 12.55
C ALA A 75 -1.78 9.85 11.51
N GLY A 76 -2.51 9.70 10.40
CA GLY A 76 -2.60 10.72 9.34
C GLY A 76 -1.44 10.74 8.34
N TYR A 77 -0.57 9.73 8.32
CA TYR A 77 0.60 9.65 7.43
C TYR A 77 0.45 8.66 6.27
N ALA A 78 -0.73 8.08 6.06
CA ALA A 78 -1.03 7.23 4.92
C ALA A 78 -2.49 7.41 4.46
N PRO A 79 -2.83 7.05 3.22
CA PRO A 79 -4.21 7.00 2.79
C PRO A 79 -5.02 6.00 3.64
N LYS A 80 -6.29 6.26 3.94
CA LYS A 80 -7.19 5.30 4.57
C LYS A 80 -7.28 4.00 3.77
N LEU A 81 -7.03 2.88 4.44
CA LEU A 81 -7.28 1.55 3.91
C LEU A 81 -8.79 1.26 3.95
N LEU A 82 -9.42 1.14 2.79
CA LEU A 82 -10.85 0.87 2.65
C LEU A 82 -11.14 -0.62 2.64
N TYR A 83 -10.24 -1.43 2.09
CA TYR A 83 -10.43 -2.88 1.98
C TYR A 83 -9.12 -3.64 1.74
N PHE A 84 -9.01 -4.86 2.30
CA PHE A 84 -7.95 -5.83 2.04
C PHE A 84 -8.50 -7.27 2.10
N GLY A 85 -8.10 -8.12 1.14
CA GLY A 85 -8.41 -9.55 1.14
C GLY A 85 -8.39 -10.15 -0.27
N SER A 86 -9.18 -11.19 -0.53
CA SER A 86 -9.29 -11.80 -1.87
C SER A 86 -9.78 -10.78 -2.92
N PRO A 87 -9.68 -11.05 -4.23
CA PRO A 87 -10.44 -10.36 -5.26
C PRO A 87 -11.70 -11.12 -5.71
N TYR A 88 -11.85 -12.38 -5.29
CA TYR A 88 -12.96 -13.29 -5.63
C TYR A 88 -13.55 -13.98 -4.40
N PRO A 89 -14.34 -13.28 -3.59
CA PRO A 89 -14.87 -13.78 -2.31
C PRO A 89 -16.22 -14.47 -2.41
N ASP A 90 -16.97 -14.23 -3.50
CA ASP A 90 -18.24 -14.94 -3.73
C ASP A 90 -18.00 -16.34 -4.28
N ILE A 91 -16.76 -16.66 -4.65
CA ILE A 91 -16.38 -17.99 -5.10
C ILE A 91 -16.12 -18.86 -3.87
N ALA A 92 -17.20 -19.25 -3.20
CA ALA A 92 -17.15 -20.15 -2.05
C ALA A 92 -16.49 -21.49 -2.44
N GLY A 93 -15.52 -21.93 -1.64
CA GLY A 93 -14.81 -23.21 -1.85
C GLY A 93 -13.53 -23.11 -2.67
N TYR A 94 -13.21 -21.95 -3.25
CA TYR A 94 -11.90 -21.68 -3.84
C TYR A 94 -11.03 -20.95 -2.82
N SER A 95 -10.02 -21.64 -2.28
CA SER A 95 -8.90 -20.97 -1.61
C SER A 95 -8.06 -20.29 -2.69
N TYR A 96 -8.41 -19.07 -3.07
CA TYR A 96 -7.56 -18.29 -3.95
C TYR A 96 -6.27 -17.93 -3.20
N THR A 97 -5.20 -18.69 -3.46
CA THR A 97 -3.86 -18.45 -2.90
C THR A 97 -3.05 -17.45 -3.74
N GLY A 98 -3.72 -16.64 -4.58
CA GLY A 98 -3.10 -15.66 -5.44
C GLY A 98 -3.00 -14.28 -4.80
N ALA A 99 -2.97 -13.23 -5.62
CA ALA A 99 -2.84 -11.85 -5.16
C ALA A 99 -4.04 -11.39 -4.31
N HIS A 100 -3.77 -10.63 -3.26
CA HIS A 100 -4.75 -9.87 -2.52
C HIS A 100 -5.14 -8.60 -3.28
N MET A 101 -6.37 -8.14 -3.08
CA MET A 101 -6.82 -6.82 -3.49
C MET A 101 -6.76 -5.87 -2.30
N VAL A 102 -6.14 -4.72 -2.53
CA VAL A 102 -6.10 -3.56 -1.63
C VAL A 102 -6.94 -2.46 -2.25
N VAL A 103 -7.85 -1.87 -1.48
CA VAL A 103 -8.54 -0.64 -1.87
C VAL A 103 -8.27 0.41 -0.82
N MET A 104 -7.85 1.60 -1.25
CA MET A 104 -7.55 2.73 -0.37
C MET A 104 -8.11 4.02 -0.95
N GLU A 105 -8.19 5.05 -0.11
CA GLU A 105 -8.59 6.38 -0.58
C GLU A 105 -7.61 6.90 -1.65
N TYR A 106 -8.15 7.64 -2.61
CA TYR A 106 -7.33 8.38 -3.55
C TYR A 106 -6.97 9.73 -2.94
N ILE A 107 -5.67 10.04 -2.91
CA ILE A 107 -5.15 11.33 -2.48
C ILE A 107 -4.82 12.14 -3.74
N GLU A 108 -5.40 13.32 -3.85
CA GLU A 108 -4.99 14.31 -4.84
C GLU A 108 -3.78 15.07 -4.32
N GLY A 109 -2.72 15.14 -5.11
CA GLY A 109 -1.44 15.69 -4.68
C GLY A 109 -0.31 15.40 -5.64
N GLU A 110 0.88 15.90 -5.32
CA GLU A 110 2.11 15.61 -6.02
C GLU A 110 2.62 14.23 -5.61
N THR A 111 2.83 13.34 -6.57
CA THR A 111 3.38 12.01 -6.33
C THR A 111 4.85 11.99 -6.68
N SER A 112 5.69 11.33 -5.86
CA SER A 112 7.15 11.31 -6.09
C SER A 112 7.74 12.73 -6.19
N PRO A 113 7.58 13.55 -5.15
CA PRO A 113 7.98 14.96 -5.18
C PRO A 113 9.48 15.12 -5.43
N GLU A 114 9.88 16.17 -6.15
CA GLU A 114 11.31 16.42 -6.43
C GLU A 114 12.07 16.93 -5.20
N SER A 115 11.39 17.60 -4.28
CA SER A 115 11.96 18.14 -3.04
C SER A 115 10.93 18.14 -1.91
N LEU A 116 11.41 18.25 -0.67
CA LEU A 116 10.57 18.37 0.53
C LEU A 116 10.89 19.66 1.29
N THR A 117 9.88 20.26 1.89
CA THR A 117 10.06 21.31 2.89
C THR A 117 10.57 20.72 4.22
N GLU A 118 11.06 21.57 5.12
CA GLU A 118 11.50 21.15 6.47
C GLU A 118 10.34 20.50 7.24
N ASP A 119 9.14 21.09 7.17
CA ASP A 119 7.93 20.54 7.81
C ASP A 119 7.54 19.15 7.25
N GLU A 120 7.72 18.92 5.96
CA GLU A 120 7.45 17.61 5.33
C GLU A 120 8.52 16.57 5.68
N CYS A 121 9.79 16.99 5.79
CA CYS A 121 10.88 16.17 6.29
C CYS A 121 10.64 15.72 7.74
N ASP A 122 10.18 16.64 8.60
CA ASP A 122 9.82 16.36 9.98
C ASP A 122 8.61 15.41 10.04
N ALA A 123 7.57 15.67 9.26
CA ALA A 123 6.39 14.81 9.18
C ALA A 123 6.74 13.39 8.70
N LEU A 124 7.68 13.25 7.74
CA LEU A 124 8.15 11.95 7.27
C LEU A 124 8.94 11.22 8.36
N SER A 125 9.77 11.94 9.12
CA SER A 125 10.52 11.39 10.25
C SER A 125 9.57 10.91 11.35
N ASP A 126 8.55 11.70 11.67
CA ASP A 126 7.50 11.34 12.63
C ASP A 126 6.72 10.09 12.21
N ALA A 127 6.39 9.96 10.92
CA ALA A 127 5.71 8.79 10.38
C ALA A 127 6.54 7.50 10.60
N VAL A 128 7.83 7.55 10.31
CA VAL A 128 8.75 6.42 10.52
C VAL A 128 8.86 6.08 12.01
N ASP A 129 8.91 7.09 12.87
CA ASP A 129 8.95 6.90 14.32
C ASP A 129 7.65 6.31 14.89
N VAL A 130 6.49 6.69 14.35
CA VAL A 130 5.19 6.06 14.69
C VAL A 130 5.25 4.55 14.43
N LEU A 131 5.77 4.12 13.27
CA LEU A 131 5.93 2.71 12.96
C LEU A 131 6.88 2.01 13.94
N HIS A 132 8.05 2.61 14.17
CA HIS A 132 9.06 2.02 15.03
C HIS A 132 8.59 1.86 16.47
N ARG A 133 7.83 2.83 17.00
CA ARG A 133 7.20 2.75 18.33
C ARG A 133 6.15 1.64 18.40
N ALA A 134 5.40 1.43 17.32
CA ALA A 134 4.40 0.36 17.21
C ALA A 134 5.01 -1.04 16.94
N GLY A 135 6.33 -1.14 16.75
CA GLY A 135 7.01 -2.42 16.46
C GLY A 135 7.00 -2.81 14.98
N TYR A 136 6.70 -1.87 14.09
CA TYR A 136 6.59 -2.10 12.65
C TYR A 136 7.75 -1.49 11.86
N VAL A 137 7.91 -1.97 10.63
CA VAL A 137 8.84 -1.51 9.60
C VAL A 137 8.11 -1.42 8.26
N ASN A 138 8.48 -0.47 7.39
CA ASN A 138 7.95 -0.38 6.02
C ASN A 138 8.89 -1.07 4.99
N GLY A 139 10.20 -0.87 5.13
CA GLY A 139 11.20 -1.46 4.24
C GLY A 139 11.34 -0.80 2.86
N ASP A 140 10.51 0.18 2.51
CA ASP A 140 10.57 0.85 1.21
C ASP A 140 10.29 2.36 1.29
N VAL A 141 10.84 3.04 2.29
CA VAL A 141 10.66 4.49 2.47
C VAL A 141 11.51 5.24 1.44
N ARG A 142 10.91 5.60 0.31
CA ARG A 142 11.55 6.26 -0.83
C ARG A 142 10.62 7.32 -1.41
N VAL A 143 11.19 8.31 -2.11
CA VAL A 143 10.45 9.41 -2.74
C VAL A 143 9.30 8.89 -3.63
N LEU A 144 9.54 7.81 -4.38
CA LEU A 144 8.53 7.17 -5.25
C LEU A 144 7.28 6.68 -4.50
N ASN A 145 7.41 6.45 -3.20
CA ASN A 145 6.35 5.98 -2.31
C ASN A 145 5.78 7.12 -1.44
N LEU A 146 5.96 8.38 -1.84
CA LEU A 146 5.38 9.56 -1.19
C LEU A 146 4.35 10.26 -2.07
N ILE A 147 3.34 10.83 -1.40
CA ILE A 147 2.41 11.80 -1.96
C ILE A 147 2.41 13.03 -1.05
N LEU A 148 2.52 14.22 -1.64
CA LEU A 148 2.25 15.50 -0.98
C LEU A 148 0.82 15.92 -1.30
N PRO A 149 -0.14 15.79 -0.36
CA PRO A 149 -1.53 16.14 -0.60
C PRO A 149 -1.69 17.63 -0.87
N VAL A 150 -2.71 18.01 -1.65
CA VAL A 150 -3.05 19.43 -1.87
C VAL A 150 -3.44 20.19 -0.60
N ASP A 151 -3.88 19.48 0.44
CA ASP A 151 -4.22 20.01 1.76
C ASP A 151 -3.05 19.98 2.76
N GLY A 152 -1.87 19.55 2.30
CA GLY A 152 -0.60 19.61 3.02
C GLY A 152 -0.19 18.32 3.74
N GLY A 153 1.07 18.29 4.15
CA GLY A 153 1.71 17.15 4.82
C GLY A 153 2.26 16.12 3.85
N VAL A 154 2.55 14.92 4.37
CA VAL A 154 3.13 13.82 3.60
C VAL A 154 2.36 12.53 3.85
N LYS A 155 2.13 11.75 2.78
CA LYS A 155 1.53 10.42 2.85
C LYS A 155 2.52 9.39 2.31
N ILE A 156 2.81 8.38 3.11
CA ILE A 156 3.51 7.18 2.68
C ILE A 156 2.49 6.24 2.04
N ILE A 157 2.83 5.75 0.86
CA ILE A 157 2.12 4.69 0.16
C ILE A 157 3.04 3.47 0.00
N ASP A 158 2.50 2.40 -0.57
CA ASP A 158 3.21 1.14 -0.81
C ASP A 158 3.69 0.43 0.48
N PHE A 159 2.91 -0.57 0.89
CA PHE A 159 3.14 -1.32 2.12
C PHE A 159 3.42 -2.80 1.83
N ASP A 160 3.83 -3.12 0.60
CA ASP A 160 4.03 -4.51 0.18
C ASP A 160 5.12 -5.19 1.00
N TRP A 161 6.10 -4.44 1.49
CA TRP A 161 7.22 -4.98 2.29
C TRP A 161 7.12 -4.66 3.77
N ALA A 162 6.01 -4.03 4.16
CA ALA A 162 5.79 -3.60 5.52
C ALA A 162 5.34 -4.76 6.41
N GLY A 163 5.73 -4.73 7.68
CA GLY A 163 5.30 -5.70 8.68
C GLY A 163 5.96 -5.47 10.03
N LYS A 164 6.01 -6.51 10.87
CA LYS A 164 6.70 -6.48 12.15
C LYS A 164 8.21 -6.50 11.96
N ASP A 165 8.90 -5.75 12.82
CA ASP A 165 10.35 -5.67 12.84
C ASP A 165 11.00 -7.05 12.95
N GLY A 166 11.81 -7.42 11.95
CA GLY A 166 12.49 -8.70 11.87
C GLY A 166 11.64 -9.90 11.42
N GLU A 167 10.33 -9.74 11.20
CA GLU A 167 9.43 -10.84 10.78
C GLU A 167 9.13 -10.84 9.28
N VAL A 168 9.29 -9.69 8.60
CA VAL A 168 9.18 -9.59 7.14
C VAL A 168 10.55 -9.53 6.50
N VAL A 169 10.67 -9.99 5.26
CA VAL A 169 11.94 -10.11 4.55
C VAL A 169 11.91 -9.39 3.21
N TYR A 170 13.06 -8.89 2.75
CA TYR A 170 13.20 -8.39 1.39
C TYR A 170 13.01 -9.51 0.36
N PRO A 171 12.38 -9.23 -0.81
CA PRO A 171 12.38 -10.19 -1.91
C PRO A 171 13.80 -10.38 -2.46
N SER A 172 14.04 -11.49 -3.19
CA SER A 172 15.33 -11.74 -3.85
C SER A 172 15.66 -10.72 -4.95
N ASP A 173 14.62 -10.17 -5.55
CA ASP A 173 14.72 -9.33 -6.75
C ASP A 173 14.52 -7.87 -6.35
N LEU A 174 15.50 -7.32 -5.62
CA LEU A 174 15.51 -5.92 -5.22
C LEU A 174 15.76 -4.99 -6.40
N THR A 175 15.18 -3.79 -6.35
CA THR A 175 15.34 -2.78 -7.39
C THR A 175 16.81 -2.35 -7.52
N GLU A 176 17.35 -2.44 -8.73
CA GLU A 176 18.68 -1.92 -9.06
C GLU A 176 18.70 -0.38 -9.01
N GLY A 177 19.86 0.20 -8.70
CA GLY A 177 20.03 1.66 -8.64
C GLY A 177 19.55 2.31 -7.32
N VAL A 178 18.94 1.54 -6.43
CA VAL A 178 18.62 1.97 -5.06
C VAL A 178 19.82 1.72 -4.15
N VAL A 179 20.17 2.70 -3.31
CA VAL A 179 21.18 2.54 -2.27
C VAL A 179 20.53 1.85 -1.06
N TRP A 180 20.76 0.55 -0.92
CA TRP A 180 20.26 -0.24 0.20
C TRP A 180 21.18 -0.16 1.42
N HIS A 181 20.65 -0.50 2.60
CA HIS A 181 21.45 -0.66 3.80
C HIS A 181 22.58 -1.68 3.56
N PRO A 182 23.80 -1.53 4.12
CA PRO A 182 24.93 -2.43 3.84
C PRO A 182 24.71 -3.93 4.16
N GLU A 183 23.75 -4.26 5.03
CA GLU A 183 23.33 -5.65 5.30
C GLU A 183 22.41 -6.23 4.20
N VAL A 184 21.91 -5.38 3.31
CA VAL A 184 20.99 -5.71 2.23
C VAL A 184 21.75 -5.57 0.93
N ASP A 185 22.29 -6.68 0.43
CA ASP A 185 23.00 -6.73 -0.85
C ASP A 185 22.07 -7.28 -1.94
N PRO A 186 21.64 -6.46 -2.92
CA PRO A 186 20.82 -6.91 -4.05
C PRO A 186 21.47 -8.01 -4.90
N LYS A 187 22.81 -8.13 -4.84
CA LYS A 187 23.57 -9.15 -5.58
C LYS A 187 23.80 -10.41 -4.75
N SER A 188 23.51 -10.37 -3.45
CA SER A 188 23.61 -11.54 -2.59
C SER A 188 22.46 -12.49 -2.87
N GLN A 189 22.75 -13.59 -3.56
CA GLN A 189 21.83 -14.73 -3.70
C GLN A 189 21.65 -15.50 -2.37
N ARG A 190 22.25 -15.04 -1.27
CA ARG A 190 22.26 -15.75 0.02
C ARG A 190 21.29 -15.09 1.00
N THR A 191 20.19 -15.78 1.22
CA THR A 191 19.20 -15.59 2.30
C THR A 191 18.31 -14.36 2.15
N LEU A 192 17.00 -14.56 2.33
CA LEU A 192 16.03 -13.47 2.48
C LEU A 192 16.40 -12.67 3.74
N ILE A 193 16.80 -11.40 3.56
CA ILE A 193 17.21 -10.53 4.65
C ILE A 193 15.97 -10.00 5.38
N ALA A 194 15.91 -10.21 6.69
CA ALA A 194 14.85 -9.65 7.53
C ALA A 194 14.92 -8.12 7.53
N ILE A 195 13.78 -7.47 7.29
CA ILE A 195 13.65 -6.03 7.30
C ILE A 195 13.62 -5.57 8.76
N ARG A 196 14.52 -4.65 9.11
CA ARG A 196 14.65 -4.10 10.45
C ARG A 196 14.47 -2.58 10.45
N LYS A 197 14.19 -2.02 11.63
CA LYS A 197 14.07 -0.57 11.83
C LYS A 197 15.30 0.20 11.33
N GLU A 198 16.49 -0.37 11.48
CA GLU A 198 17.75 0.22 11.01
C GLU A 198 17.76 0.42 9.48
N HIS A 199 17.11 -0.48 8.73
CA HIS A 199 16.98 -0.34 7.28
C HIS A 199 16.08 0.85 6.92
N GLY A 200 14.95 1.00 7.61
CA GLY A 200 14.04 2.15 7.44
C GLY A 200 14.72 3.47 7.80
N ARG A 201 15.46 3.52 8.92
CA ARG A 201 16.25 4.71 9.30
C ARG A 201 17.33 5.05 8.28
N PHE A 202 17.97 4.05 7.70
CA PHE A 202 18.98 4.27 6.67
C PHE A 202 18.37 4.90 5.41
N MET A 203 17.26 4.33 4.91
CA MET A 203 16.55 4.87 3.76
C MET A 203 16.05 6.30 4.01
N LEU A 204 15.47 6.55 5.19
CA LEU A 204 15.03 7.88 5.58
C LEU A 204 16.19 8.88 5.54
N ARG A 205 17.36 8.56 6.12
CA ARG A 205 18.51 9.46 6.09
C ARG A 205 19.01 9.76 4.68
N GLN A 206 18.98 8.77 3.78
CA GLN A 206 19.36 9.00 2.38
C GLN A 206 18.35 9.93 1.69
N LEU A 207 17.06 9.63 1.84
CA LEU A 207 15.99 10.46 1.29
C LEU A 207 16.12 11.91 1.76
N LEU A 208 16.22 12.15 3.07
CA LEU A 208 16.34 13.49 3.65
C LEU A 208 17.63 14.23 3.28
N SER A 209 18.63 13.54 2.72
CA SER A 209 19.86 14.18 2.23
C SER A 209 19.82 14.52 0.73
N GLU A 210 18.80 14.03 0.02
CA GLU A 210 18.65 14.14 -1.43
C GLU A 210 17.51 15.07 -1.86
N VAL A 211 16.56 15.35 -0.95
CA VAL A 211 15.35 16.17 -1.18
C VAL A 211 15.44 17.57 -0.61
#